data_AF-A0A1D8B3T9-F1
#
_entry.id   AF-A0A1D8B3T9-F1
#
_cell.length_a   1.000
_cell.length_b   1.000
_cell.length_c   1.000
_cell.angle_alpha   90.00
_cell.angle_beta   90.00
_cell.angle_gamma   90.00
#
_symmetry.space_group_name_H-M   'P 1'
#
loop_
_entity.id
_entity.type
_entity.pdbx_description
1 polymer ?
#
loop_
_entity_poly.entity_id
_entity_poly.type
_entity_poly.pdbx_seq_one_letter_code
_entity_poly.pdbx_strand_id
1 'polypeptide(L)'
;MMEEDLKVNGQGLQETIESLKSSLTEMQNSFDEIRNGHSQLGTSWKGEASDAALTKLSGLEDEGNSQTETLQNTIAALEAALEGYNKAEETISELWAL
;
A
#
# COMPACT_ATOMS: atom_id res chain seq x y z
N MET A 1 3.92 19.51 -26.81
CA MET A 1 4.44 18.12 -26.84
C MET A 1 5.14 17.79 -25.54
N MET A 2 6.35 18.26 -25.25
CA MET A 2 7.08 17.83 -24.03
C MET A 2 6.39 18.18 -22.70
N GLU A 3 5.81 19.37 -22.57
CA GLU A 3 5.04 19.77 -21.37
C GLU A 3 3.74 18.97 -21.18
N GLU A 4 3.14 18.54 -22.29
CA GLU A 4 1.90 17.76 -22.32
C GLU A 4 2.17 16.29 -21.94
N ASP A 5 3.25 15.72 -22.49
CA ASP A 5 3.76 14.40 -22.13
C ASP A 5 4.16 14.36 -20.64
N LEU A 6 4.69 15.47 -20.11
CA LEU A 6 5.03 15.55 -18.70
C LEU A 6 3.76 15.53 -17.81
N LYS A 7 2.75 16.34 -18.11
CA LYS A 7 1.51 16.36 -17.31
C LYS A 7 0.78 15.01 -17.29
N VAL A 8 0.75 14.31 -18.44
CA VAL A 8 0.14 12.98 -18.57
C VAL A 8 0.85 11.95 -17.68
N ASN A 9 2.18 12.00 -17.59
CA ASN A 9 2.94 11.09 -16.74
C ASN A 9 2.75 11.38 -15.24
N GLY A 10 2.64 12.65 -14.83
CA GLY A 10 2.36 13.03 -13.44
C GLY A 10 0.96 12.59 -12.99
N GLN A 11 -0.06 12.81 -13.82
CA GLN A 11 -1.42 12.38 -13.55
C GLN A 11 -1.54 10.86 -13.45
N GLY A 12 -0.95 10.10 -14.38
CA GLY A 12 -0.96 8.64 -14.34
C GLY A 12 -0.29 8.06 -13.09
N LEU A 13 0.79 8.70 -12.61
CA LEU A 13 1.44 8.32 -11.36
C LEU A 13 0.55 8.60 -10.15
N GLN A 14 -0.14 9.75 -10.13
CA GLN A 14 -1.09 10.08 -9.06
C GLN A 14 -2.25 9.07 -8.99
N GLU A 15 -2.86 8.74 -10.13
CA GLU A 15 -3.96 7.75 -10.21
C GLU A 15 -3.49 6.37 -9.70
N THR A 16 -2.26 5.97 -10.03
CA THR A 16 -1.65 4.73 -9.54
C THR A 16 -1.48 4.76 -8.02
N ILE A 17 -0.98 5.86 -7.46
CA ILE A 17 -0.82 6.04 -6.00
C ILE A 17 -2.18 5.93 -5.29
N GLU A 18 -3.22 6.58 -5.80
CA GLU A 18 -4.57 6.57 -5.23
C GLU A 18 -5.17 5.15 -5.26
N SER A 19 -5.00 4.43 -6.36
CA SER A 19 -5.42 3.02 -6.47
C SER A 19 -4.72 2.14 -5.44
N LEU A 20 -3.40 2.27 -5.28
CA LEU A 20 -2.62 1.50 -4.31
C LEU A 20 -3.04 1.79 -2.86
N LYS A 21 -3.36 3.05 -2.53
CA LYS A 21 -3.90 3.43 -1.20
C LYS A 21 -5.25 2.79 -0.93
N SER A 22 -6.13 2.73 -1.92
CA SER A 22 -7.42 2.04 -1.79
C SER A 22 -7.21 0.56 -1.51
N SER A 23 -6.37 -0.11 -2.30
CA SER A 23 -6.06 -1.53 -2.11
C SER A 23 -5.39 -1.82 -0.77
N LEU A 24 -4.50 -0.93 -0.29
CA LEU A 24 -3.90 -1.04 1.04
C LEU A 24 -4.97 -0.98 2.14
N THR A 25 -5.94 -0.08 2.01
CA THR A 25 -7.05 0.05 2.97
C THR A 25 -7.93 -1.20 2.99
N GLU A 26 -8.28 -1.74 1.82
CA GLU A 26 -9.05 -2.98 1.69
C GLU A 26 -8.31 -4.19 2.30
N MET A 27 -7.00 -4.26 2.08
CA MET A 27 -6.13 -5.29 2.65
C MET A 27 -6.10 -5.21 4.18
N GLN A 28 -5.94 -4.02 4.74
CA GLN A 28 -5.94 -3.80 6.19
C GLN A 28 -7.27 -4.24 6.83
N ASN A 29 -8.40 -3.83 6.24
CA ASN A 29 -9.72 -4.25 6.72
C ASN A 29 -9.89 -5.78 6.68
N SER A 30 -9.44 -6.42 5.61
CA SER A 30 -9.49 -7.89 5.48
C SER A 30 -8.64 -8.59 6.55
N PHE A 31 -7.45 -8.08 6.86
CA PHE A 31 -6.61 -8.62 7.92
C PHE A 31 -7.21 -8.43 9.32
N ASP A 32 -7.88 -7.31 9.56
CA ASP A 32 -8.56 -7.07 10.83
C ASP A 32 -9.75 -8.02 11.03
N GLU A 33 -10.50 -8.31 9.98
CA GLU A 33 -11.55 -9.35 10.00
C GLU A 33 -10.97 -10.74 10.28
N ILE A 34 -9.84 -11.09 9.64
CA ILE A 34 -9.15 -12.36 9.88
C ILE A 34 -8.70 -12.48 11.34
N ARG A 35 -8.08 -11.44 11.91
CA ARG A 35 -7.63 -11.42 13.31
C ARG A 35 -8.79 -11.58 14.29
N ASN A 36 -9.91 -10.93 14.00
CA ASN A 36 -11.12 -11.08 14.81
C ASN A 36 -11.64 -12.53 14.77
N GLY A 37 -11.70 -13.15 13.58
CA GLY A 37 -12.07 -14.56 13.43
C GLY A 37 -11.08 -15.51 14.12
N HIS A 38 -9.78 -15.24 13.98
CA HIS A 38 -8.71 -15.99 14.63
C HIS A 38 -8.86 -15.96 16.16
N SER A 39 -9.11 -14.80 16.76
CA SER A 39 -9.37 -14.65 18.20
C SER A 39 -10.60 -15.46 18.66
N GLN A 40 -11.69 -15.41 17.91
CA GLN A 40 -12.91 -16.20 18.20
C GLN A 40 -12.66 -17.71 18.13
N LEU A 41 -11.90 -18.17 17.13
CA LEU A 41 -11.51 -19.58 17.02
C LEU A 41 -10.60 -20.00 18.18
N GLY A 42 -9.63 -19.17 18.56
CA GLY A 42 -8.73 -19.45 19.68
C GLY A 42 -9.43 -19.58 21.03
N THR A 43 -10.60 -18.96 21.20
CA THR A 43 -11.40 -19.12 22.43
C THR A 43 -12.32 -20.34 22.42
N SER A 44 -12.85 -20.73 21.26
CA SER A 44 -13.91 -21.75 21.13
C SER A 44 -13.41 -23.13 20.70
N TRP A 45 -12.32 -23.21 19.96
CA TRP A 45 -11.73 -24.45 19.46
C TRP A 45 -10.47 -24.80 20.25
N LYS A 46 -10.45 -25.99 20.88
CA LYS A 46 -9.36 -26.46 21.74
C LYS A 46 -8.82 -27.81 21.30
N GLY A 47 -7.53 -28.03 21.53
CA GLY A 47 -6.81 -29.27 21.25
C GLY A 47 -5.65 -29.07 20.28
N GLU A 48 -4.76 -30.06 20.18
CA GLU A 48 -3.49 -29.95 19.44
C GLU A 48 -3.67 -29.57 17.96
N ALA A 49 -4.73 -30.07 17.31
CA ALA A 49 -5.04 -29.71 15.92
C ALA A 49 -5.43 -28.24 15.78
N SER A 50 -6.16 -27.69 16.75
CA SER A 50 -6.51 -26.26 16.80
C SER A 50 -5.28 -25.41 17.04
N ASP A 51 -4.41 -25.80 17.97
CA ASP A 51 -3.19 -25.06 18.31
C ASP A 51 -2.25 -24.95 17.09
N ALA A 52 -2.08 -26.04 16.33
CA ALA A 52 -1.30 -26.04 15.11
C ALA A 52 -1.89 -25.13 14.03
N ALA A 53 -3.23 -25.12 13.86
CA ALA A 53 -3.90 -24.26 12.89
C ALA A 53 -3.80 -22.77 13.26
N LEU A 54 -4.03 -22.42 14.53
CA LEU A 54 -3.93 -21.06 15.06
C LEU A 54 -2.50 -20.52 14.99
N THR A 55 -1.50 -21.37 15.27
CA THR A 55 -0.08 -21.01 15.10
C THR A 55 0.24 -20.68 13.64
N LYS A 56 -0.26 -21.49 12.70
CA LYS A 56 -0.06 -21.22 11.27
C LYS A 56 -0.77 -19.93 10.83
N LEU A 57 -1.96 -19.67 11.34
CA LEU A 57 -2.69 -18.42 11.09
C LEU A 57 -1.91 -17.20 11.60
N SER A 58 -1.35 -17.28 12.81
CA SER A 58 -0.49 -16.22 13.37
C SER A 58 0.68 -15.90 12.45
N GLY A 59 1.36 -16.93 11.91
CA GLY A 59 2.47 -16.72 10.98
C GLY A 59 2.04 -16.06 9.65
N LEU A 60 0.84 -16.37 9.14
CA LEU A 60 0.29 -15.71 7.95
C LEU A 60 -0.12 -14.26 8.24
N GLU A 61 -0.61 -13.96 9.44
CA GLU A 61 -0.92 -12.59 9.88
C GLU A 61 0.36 -11.73 9.97
N ASP A 62 1.46 -12.31 10.43
CA ASP A 62 2.77 -11.65 10.46
C ASP A 62 3.32 -11.37 9.05
N GLU A 63 3.21 -12.35 8.14
CA GLU A 63 3.59 -12.17 6.73
C GLU A 63 2.72 -11.09 6.06
N GLY A 64 1.42 -11.08 6.33
CA GLY A 64 0.49 -10.05 5.88
C GLY A 64 0.85 -8.65 6.36
N ASN A 65 1.29 -8.51 7.62
CA ASN A 65 1.80 -7.25 8.16
C ASN A 65 3.02 -6.76 7.41
N SER A 66 3.99 -7.64 7.15
CA SER A 66 5.20 -7.30 6.41
C SER A 66 4.90 -6.85 4.97
N GLN A 67 3.94 -7.49 4.32
CA GLN A 67 3.49 -7.10 2.98
C GLN A 67 2.77 -5.74 2.98
N THR A 68 1.92 -5.48 3.98
CA THR A 68 1.26 -4.19 4.19
C THR A 68 2.28 -3.07 4.36
N GLU A 69 3.31 -3.29 5.19
CA GLU A 69 4.42 -2.34 5.39
C GLU A 69 5.20 -2.08 4.09
N THR A 70 5.50 -3.15 3.33
CA THR A 70 6.18 -3.04 2.04
C THR A 70 5.37 -2.20 1.04
N LEU A 71 4.06 -2.41 0.97
CA LEU A 71 3.17 -1.64 0.10
C LEU A 71 3.10 -0.17 0.54
N GLN A 72 3.00 0.09 1.85
CA GLN A 72 2.99 1.44 2.39
C GLN A 72 4.29 2.20 2.08
N ASN A 73 5.45 1.55 2.22
CA ASN A 73 6.75 2.11 1.85
C ASN A 73 6.85 2.38 0.33
N THR A 74 6.28 1.49 -0.48
CA THR A 74 6.23 1.67 -1.95
C THR A 74 5.38 2.89 -2.32
N ILE A 75 4.21 3.05 -1.70
CA ILE A 75 3.35 4.23 -1.89
C ILE A 75 4.11 5.52 -1.53
N ALA A 76 4.78 5.55 -0.38
CA ALA A 76 5.56 6.71 0.05
C ALA A 76 6.69 7.07 -0.93
N ALA A 77 7.36 6.05 -1.49
CA ALA A 77 8.40 6.27 -2.50
C ALA A 77 7.83 6.83 -3.81
N LEU A 78 6.65 6.37 -4.24
CA LEU A 78 5.96 6.89 -5.42
C LEU A 78 5.48 8.34 -5.21
N GLU A 79 4.98 8.68 -4.02
CA GLU A 79 4.63 10.05 -3.66
C GLU A 79 5.83 10.98 -3.70
N ALA A 80 6.97 10.56 -3.17
CA ALA A 80 8.22 11.33 -3.24
C ALA A 80 8.70 11.50 -4.68
N ALA A 81 8.55 10.48 -5.53
CA ALA A 81 8.87 10.57 -6.95
C ALA A 81 7.96 11.56 -7.67
N LEU A 82 6.64 11.55 -7.40
CA LEU A 82 5.68 12.50 -7.94
C LEU A 82 5.98 13.93 -7.49
N GLU A 83 6.35 14.14 -6.22
CA GLU A 83 6.75 15.46 -5.74
C GLU A 83 8.01 15.98 -6.46
N GLY A 84 9.04 15.13 -6.60
CA GLY A 84 10.26 15.48 -7.33
C GLY A 84 10.00 15.78 -8.80
N TYR A 85 9.07 15.03 -9.41
CA TYR A 85 8.61 15.24 -10.76
C TYR A 85 7.95 16.62 -10.95
N ASN A 86 6.99 16.96 -10.08
CA ASN A 86 6.29 18.24 -10.15
C ASN A 86 7.25 19.43 -9.97
N LYS A 87 8.25 19.32 -9.10
CA LYS A 87 9.29 20.35 -8.95
C LYS A 87 10.15 20.51 -10.21
N ALA A 88 10.47 19.42 -10.88
CA ALA A 88 11.22 19.46 -12.14
C ALA A 88 10.39 20.11 -13.25
N GLU A 89 9.09 19.82 -13.32
CA GLU A 89 8.16 20.48 -14.24
C GLU A 89 8.12 22.00 -14.00
N GLU A 90 7.91 22.43 -12.75
CA GLU A 90 7.92 23.84 -12.37
C GLU A 90 9.21 24.55 -12.77
N THR A 91 10.37 23.93 -12.48
CA THR A 91 11.68 24.48 -12.84
C THR A 91 11.85 24.64 -14.36
N ILE A 92 11.41 23.66 -15.16
CA ILE A 92 11.49 23.74 -16.62
C ILE A 92 10.56 24.85 -17.15
N SER A 93 9.33 24.93 -16.63
CA SER A 93 8.37 25.97 -17.00
C SER A 93 8.91 27.38 -16.70
N GLU A 94 9.55 27.58 -15.54
CA GLU A 94 10.21 28.86 -15.20
C GLU A 94 11.35 29.20 -16.15
N LEU A 95 12.21 28.24 -16.48
CA LEU A 95 13.34 28.44 -17.40
C LEU A 95 12.89 28.81 -18.82
N TRP A 96 11.73 28.32 -19.26
CA TRP A 96 11.19 28.56 -20.60
C TRP A 96 10.32 29.82 -20.67
N ALA A 97 9.92 30.36 -19.52
CA ALA A 97 9.20 31.64 -19.42
C ALA A 97 10.13 32.87 -19.47
N LEU A 98 11.46 32.66 -19.39
CA LEU A 98 12.53 33.66 -19.55
C LEU A 98 12.93 33.84 -21.02
#